data_AF-A0A177JM12-F1
#
_entry.id   AF-A0A177JM12-F1
#
_cell.length_a   1.000
_cell.length_b   1.000
_cell.length_c   1.000
_cell.angle_alpha   90.00
_cell.angle_beta   90.00
_cell.angle_gamma   90.00
#
_symmetry.space_group_name_H-M   'P 1'
#
loop_
_entity.id
_entity.type
_entity.pdbx_description
1 polymer ?
#
loop_
_entity_poly.entity_id
_entity_poly.type
_entity_poly.pdbx_seq_one_letter_code
_entity_poly.pdbx_strand_id
1 'polypeptide(L)'
;MAAYYENVSDADREKVWKSVEGCTSREVFSNPHIYEYMEKIAREQNFRIRLETFTERAASLDSLFNILNAFGFQKEHAQKRIENRIHDVSHAIYGSYADLFVTNDGSLRKSSEAIYSLTSIKSKIVDKRGFLELARSWKT
;
A
#
# COMPACT_ATOMS: atom_id res chain seq x y z
N MET A 1 2.57 -7.38 15.27
CA MET A 1 1.69 -6.45 14.52
C MET A 1 0.27 -6.97 14.23
N ALA A 2 -0.04 -8.27 14.36
CA ALA A 2 -1.41 -8.78 14.19
C ALA A 2 -2.39 -8.37 15.32
N ALA A 3 -1.89 -8.16 16.55
CA ALA A 3 -2.72 -8.00 17.75
C ALA A 3 -3.53 -6.69 17.87
N TYR A 4 -3.22 -5.65 17.07
CA TYR A 4 -3.95 -4.37 17.20
C TYR A 4 -5.32 -4.43 16.53
N TYR A 5 -5.46 -5.16 15.42
CA TYR A 5 -6.74 -5.28 14.70
C TYR A 5 -7.70 -6.31 15.27
N GLU A 6 -7.21 -7.25 16.09
CA GLU A 6 -8.07 -8.24 16.75
C GLU A 6 -9.02 -7.61 17.78
N ASN A 7 -8.68 -6.41 18.29
CA ASN A 7 -9.44 -5.75 19.37
C ASN A 7 -10.40 -4.65 18.89
N VAL A 8 -10.51 -4.37 17.59
CA VAL A 8 -11.49 -3.42 17.04
C VAL A 8 -12.79 -4.15 16.78
N SER A 9 -13.92 -3.67 17.32
CA SER A 9 -15.24 -4.27 17.12
C SER A 9 -15.61 -4.30 15.64
N ASP A 10 -16.38 -5.30 15.21
CA ASP A 10 -16.75 -5.43 13.78
C ASP A 10 -17.55 -4.23 13.27
N ALA A 11 -18.35 -3.58 14.14
CA ALA A 11 -19.08 -2.36 13.81
C ALA A 11 -18.16 -1.15 13.55
N ASP A 12 -17.08 -1.03 14.33
CA ASP A 12 -16.07 0.01 14.13
C ASP A 12 -15.25 -0.24 12.86
N ARG A 13 -14.97 -1.51 12.53
CA ARG A 13 -14.29 -1.88 11.27
C ARG A 13 -15.10 -1.48 10.05
N GLU A 14 -16.41 -1.73 10.07
CA GLU A 14 -17.25 -1.40 8.92
C GLU A 14 -17.40 0.12 8.71
N LYS A 15 -17.51 0.89 9.78
CA LYS A 15 -17.49 2.36 9.71
C LYS A 15 -16.17 2.88 9.12
N VAL A 16 -15.06 2.29 9.53
CA VAL A 16 -13.73 2.61 9.04
C VAL A 16 -13.56 2.22 7.57
N TRP A 17 -14.01 1.05 7.16
CA TRP A 17 -13.97 0.61 5.75
C TRP A 17 -14.80 1.52 4.85
N LYS A 18 -16.01 1.90 5.28
CA LYS A 18 -16.84 2.88 4.55
C LYS A 18 -16.16 4.23 4.42
N SER A 19 -15.33 4.63 5.39
CA SER A 19 -14.62 5.91 5.32
C SER A 19 -13.53 5.96 4.24
N VAL A 20 -12.99 4.80 3.85
CA VAL A 20 -11.96 4.69 2.80
C VAL A 20 -12.52 4.18 1.47
N GLU A 21 -13.80 3.86 1.44
CA GLU A 21 -14.50 3.46 0.22
C GLU A 21 -14.49 4.63 -0.77
N GLY A 22 -14.02 4.37 -1.99
CA GLY A 22 -13.88 5.40 -3.02
C GLY A 22 -12.68 6.35 -2.86
N CYS A 23 -11.90 6.26 -1.78
CA CYS A 23 -10.65 7.02 -1.69
C CYS A 23 -9.71 6.72 -2.85
N THR A 24 -9.03 7.75 -3.35
CA THR A 24 -7.97 7.57 -4.34
C THR A 24 -6.64 7.20 -3.67
N SER A 25 -5.69 6.68 -4.45
CA SER A 25 -4.33 6.41 -3.98
C SER A 25 -3.68 7.65 -3.33
N ARG A 26 -4.03 8.86 -3.75
CA ARG A 26 -3.43 10.11 -3.25
C ARG A 26 -3.99 10.56 -1.91
N GLU A 27 -5.21 10.17 -1.59
CA GLU A 27 -5.96 10.71 -0.44
C GLU A 27 -6.04 9.72 0.71
N VAL A 28 -5.83 8.42 0.45
CA VAL A 28 -6.09 7.36 1.44
C VAL A 28 -5.29 7.56 2.74
N PHE A 29 -4.04 8.00 2.68
CA PHE A 29 -3.24 8.28 3.88
C PHE A 29 -3.60 9.61 4.57
N SER A 30 -4.38 10.46 3.91
CA SER A 30 -5.00 11.66 4.50
C SER A 30 -6.37 11.36 5.12
N ASN A 31 -6.89 10.14 5.00
CA ASN A 31 -8.10 9.74 5.71
C ASN A 31 -7.86 9.86 7.23
N PRO A 32 -8.73 10.56 7.99
CA PRO A 32 -8.51 10.83 9.40
C PRO A 32 -8.27 9.57 10.25
N HIS A 33 -8.99 8.49 9.97
CA HIS A 33 -8.86 7.24 10.73
C HIS A 33 -7.52 6.53 10.47
N ILE A 34 -7.05 6.55 9.22
CA ILE A 34 -5.73 6.00 8.87
C ILE A 34 -4.64 6.86 9.50
N TYR A 35 -4.76 8.19 9.40
CA TYR A 35 -3.78 9.12 9.93
C TYR A 35 -3.65 9.01 11.46
N GLU A 36 -4.77 9.01 12.18
CA GLU A 36 -4.79 8.82 13.64
C GLU A 36 -4.16 7.48 14.06
N TYR A 37 -4.42 6.41 13.30
CA TYR A 37 -3.80 5.12 13.53
C TYR A 37 -2.29 5.16 13.35
N MET A 38 -1.82 5.78 12.26
CA MET A 38 -0.39 5.95 11.99
C MET A 38 0.31 6.74 13.10
N GLU A 39 -0.31 7.82 13.58
CA GLU A 39 0.22 8.57 14.72
C GLU A 39 0.27 7.71 16.00
N LYS A 40 -0.76 6.91 16.24
CA LYS A 40 -0.80 6.03 17.41
C LYS A 40 0.33 5.00 17.38
N ILE A 41 0.51 4.28 16.27
CA ILE A 41 1.59 3.29 16.16
C ILE A 41 2.98 3.95 16.16
N ALA A 42 3.11 5.18 15.66
CA ALA A 42 4.35 5.94 15.74
C ALA A 42 4.73 6.25 17.20
N ARG A 43 3.74 6.63 18.03
CA ARG A 43 3.93 6.90 19.46
C ARG A 43 4.15 5.62 20.27
N GLU A 44 3.32 4.61 20.09
CA GLU A 44 3.26 3.43 20.97
C GLU A 44 4.23 2.31 20.57
N GLN A 45 4.51 2.18 19.27
CA GLN A 45 5.32 1.08 18.72
C GLN A 45 6.61 1.59 18.08
N ASN A 46 6.93 2.88 18.23
CA ASN A 46 8.07 3.56 17.60
C ASN A 46 8.12 3.30 16.08
N PHE A 47 6.95 3.20 15.44
CA PHE A 47 6.86 3.05 13.99
C PHE A 47 7.46 4.27 13.30
N ARG A 48 8.40 4.04 12.39
CA ARG A 48 9.01 5.07 11.55
C ARG A 48 9.20 4.54 10.14
N ILE A 49 8.89 5.37 9.15
CA ILE A 49 9.19 5.06 7.76
C ILE A 49 10.69 5.27 7.55
N ARG A 50 11.37 4.23 7.11
CA ARG A 50 12.81 4.21 6.78
C ARG A 50 13.02 3.47 5.47
N LEU A 51 13.82 4.03 4.57
CA LEU A 51 13.92 3.58 3.17
C LEU A 51 15.37 3.43 2.68
N GLU A 52 16.34 3.61 3.58
CA GLU A 52 17.78 3.69 3.32
C GLU A 52 18.37 2.33 2.97
N THR A 53 17.97 1.29 3.71
CA THR A 53 18.38 -0.10 3.46
C THR A 53 17.23 -0.92 2.90
N PHE A 54 17.57 -2.06 2.28
CA PHE A 54 16.56 -3.03 1.83
C PHE A 54 15.64 -3.46 2.96
N THR A 55 16.22 -3.84 4.10
CA THR A 55 15.48 -4.32 5.26
C THR A 55 14.53 -3.26 5.81
N GLU A 56 15.00 -2.02 5.98
CA GLU A 56 14.18 -0.92 6.48
C GLU A 56 13.04 -0.58 5.51
N ARG A 57 13.35 -0.52 4.21
CA ARG A 57 12.34 -0.25 3.18
C ARG A 57 11.28 -1.36 3.15
N ALA A 58 11.71 -2.62 3.12
CA ALA A 58 10.81 -3.77 3.09
C ALA A 58 9.87 -3.76 4.31
N ALA A 59 10.41 -3.53 5.51
CA ALA A 59 9.62 -3.44 6.73
C ALA A 59 8.64 -2.26 6.72
N SER A 60 9.07 -1.10 6.23
CA SER A 60 8.22 0.10 6.12
C SER A 60 7.07 -0.12 5.13
N LEU A 61 7.37 -0.63 3.94
CA LEU A 61 6.38 -0.91 2.89
C LEU A 61 5.41 -1.99 3.35
N ASP A 62 5.88 -3.09 3.93
CA ASP A 62 5.02 -4.15 4.46
C ASP A 62 4.07 -3.63 5.54
N SER A 63 4.57 -2.81 6.47
CA SER A 63 3.74 -2.16 7.49
C SER A 63 2.65 -1.28 6.87
N LEU A 64 2.99 -0.47 5.87
CA LEU A 64 2.03 0.40 5.18
C LEU A 64 0.99 -0.41 4.39
N PHE A 65 1.38 -1.51 3.74
CA PHE A 65 0.43 -2.43 3.10
C PHE A 65 -0.50 -3.08 4.13
N ASN A 66 0.02 -3.46 5.29
CA ASN A 66 -0.81 -4.01 6.37
C ASN A 66 -1.81 -2.99 6.89
N ILE A 67 -1.43 -1.71 7.02
CA ILE A 67 -2.34 -0.62 7.36
C ILE A 67 -3.45 -0.50 6.31
N LEU A 68 -3.10 -0.30 5.03
CA LEU A 68 -4.10 -0.16 3.96
C LEU A 68 -5.08 -1.34 3.91
N ASN A 69 -4.57 -2.57 4.03
CA ASN A 69 -5.39 -3.78 4.04
C ASN A 69 -6.34 -3.84 5.23
N ALA A 70 -5.86 -3.48 6.41
CA ALA A 70 -6.66 -3.57 7.62
C ALA A 70 -7.74 -2.48 7.68
N PHE A 71 -7.48 -1.35 7.04
CA PHE A 71 -8.47 -0.31 6.75
C PHE A 71 -9.38 -0.63 5.55
N GLY A 72 -9.15 -1.73 4.82
CA GLY A 72 -10.03 -2.17 3.73
C GLY A 72 -9.79 -1.46 2.39
N PHE A 73 -8.70 -0.71 2.23
CA PHE A 73 -8.39 -0.05 0.96
C PHE A 73 -8.13 -1.07 -0.16
N GLN A 74 -8.91 -0.98 -1.24
CA GLN A 74 -8.87 -1.91 -2.38
C GLN A 74 -9.05 -3.38 -2.01
N LYS A 75 -9.73 -3.67 -0.90
CA LYS A 75 -10.09 -5.02 -0.50
C LYS A 75 -11.09 -5.57 -1.51
N GLU A 76 -10.67 -6.53 -2.32
CA GLU A 76 -11.61 -7.29 -3.13
C GLU A 76 -12.51 -8.09 -2.17
N HIS A 77 -13.81 -8.13 -2.44
CA HIS A 77 -14.79 -8.88 -1.63
C HIS A 77 -14.49 -10.40 -1.55
N ALA A 78 -13.54 -10.90 -2.35
CA ALA A 78 -13.08 -12.27 -2.30
C ALA A 78 -11.87 -12.41 -1.35
N GLN A 79 -11.91 -13.40 -0.45
CA GLN A 79 -10.80 -13.80 0.40
C GLN A 79 -9.54 -14.12 -0.43
N LYS A 80 -8.69 -13.13 -0.71
CA LYS A 80 -7.32 -13.38 -1.21
C LYS A 80 -6.58 -14.19 -0.13
N ARG A 81 -6.02 -15.34 -0.50
CA ARG A 81 -5.18 -16.16 0.38
C ARG A 81 -3.97 -15.34 0.87
N ILE A 82 -3.56 -15.55 2.11
CA ILE A 82 -2.42 -14.85 2.75
C ILE A 82 -1.13 -15.00 1.91
N GLU A 83 -0.92 -16.17 1.32
CA GLU A 83 0.25 -16.46 0.45
C GLU A 83 0.32 -15.51 -0.76
N ASN A 84 -0.80 -15.32 -1.47
CA ASN A 84 -0.86 -14.41 -2.63
C ASN A 84 -0.49 -12.98 -2.23
N ARG A 85 -0.91 -12.54 -1.04
CA ARG A 85 -0.59 -11.21 -0.50
C ARG A 85 0.91 -11.04 -0.27
N ILE A 86 1.59 -12.05 0.27
CA ILE A 86 3.04 -11.98 0.53
C ILE A 86 3.80 -11.80 -0.79
N HIS A 87 3.40 -12.53 -1.83
CA HIS A 87 3.99 -12.38 -3.17
C HIS A 87 3.69 -11.00 -3.78
N ASP A 88 2.46 -10.50 -3.66
CA ASP A 88 2.07 -9.18 -4.15
C ASP A 88 2.89 -8.05 -3.50
N VAL A 89 3.02 -8.07 -2.15
CA VAL A 89 3.81 -7.09 -1.41
C VAL A 89 5.29 -7.18 -1.77
N SER A 90 5.82 -8.40 -1.95
CA SER A 90 7.22 -8.59 -2.35
C SER A 90 7.49 -7.95 -3.72
N HIS A 91 6.59 -8.09 -4.69
CA HIS A 91 6.74 -7.43 -6.00
C HIS A 91 6.74 -5.90 -5.90
N ALA A 92 5.89 -5.32 -5.05
CA ALA A 92 5.92 -3.88 -4.78
C ALA A 92 7.24 -3.47 -4.09
N ILE A 93 7.76 -4.24 -3.14
CA ILE A 93 9.05 -3.92 -2.51
C ILE A 93 10.17 -3.87 -3.55
N TYR A 94 10.28 -4.87 -4.44
CA TYR A 94 11.27 -4.82 -5.52
C TYR A 94 10.99 -3.69 -6.53
N GLY A 95 9.72 -3.47 -6.86
CA GLY A 95 9.30 -2.37 -7.74
C GLY A 95 9.72 -0.99 -7.23
N SER A 96 9.83 -0.82 -5.90
CA SER A 96 10.27 0.44 -5.28
C SER A 96 11.74 0.79 -5.53
N TYR A 97 12.54 -0.17 -5.99
CA TYR A 97 13.95 0.03 -6.37
C TYR A 97 14.13 0.27 -7.88
N ALA A 98 13.07 0.09 -8.67
CA ALA A 98 13.12 0.23 -10.12
C ALA A 98 12.59 1.61 -10.55
N ASP A 99 12.97 2.06 -11.75
CA ASP A 99 12.35 3.24 -12.37
C ASP A 99 10.88 2.97 -12.76
N LEU A 100 10.59 1.72 -13.13
CA LEU A 100 9.27 1.25 -13.52
C LEU A 100 8.86 0.01 -12.73
N PHE A 101 7.66 0.05 -12.15
CA PHE A 101 6.97 -1.12 -11.61
C PHE A 101 5.76 -1.44 -12.49
N VAL A 102 5.83 -2.56 -13.21
CA VAL A 102 4.75 -2.97 -14.14
C VAL A 102 3.87 -4.02 -13.46
N THR A 103 2.58 -3.73 -13.31
CA THR A 103 1.60 -4.69 -12.78
C THR A 103 0.21 -4.47 -13.38
N ASN A 104 -0.49 -5.58 -13.68
CA ASN A 104 -1.89 -5.55 -14.09
C ASN A 104 -2.85 -5.76 -12.90
N ASP A 105 -2.34 -6.07 -11.71
CA ASP A 105 -3.17 -6.12 -10.50
C ASP A 105 -3.54 -4.68 -10.10
N GLY A 106 -4.81 -4.32 -10.30
CA GLY A 106 -5.31 -2.99 -10.04
C GLY A 106 -5.32 -2.60 -8.55
N SER A 107 -5.53 -3.59 -7.66
CA SER A 107 -5.51 -3.37 -6.21
C SER A 107 -4.08 -3.13 -5.73
N LEU A 108 -3.14 -3.98 -6.16
CA LEU A 108 -1.72 -3.82 -5.87
C LEU A 108 -1.19 -2.50 -6.43
N ARG A 109 -1.57 -2.14 -7.67
CA ARG A 109 -1.17 -0.88 -8.29
C ARG A 109 -1.58 0.32 -7.43
N LYS A 110 -2.85 0.43 -7.07
CA LYS A 110 -3.37 1.57 -6.30
C LYS A 110 -2.76 1.66 -4.90
N SER A 111 -2.62 0.52 -4.22
CA SER A 111 -1.95 0.48 -2.91
C SER A 111 -0.48 0.88 -3.01
N SER A 112 0.22 0.40 -4.04
CA SER A 112 1.61 0.78 -4.29
C SER A 112 1.73 2.27 -4.65
N GLU A 113 0.82 2.82 -5.46
CA GLU A 113 0.78 4.26 -5.77
C GLU A 113 0.60 5.11 -4.52
N ALA A 114 -0.30 4.71 -3.63
CA ALA A 114 -0.52 5.39 -2.36
C ALA A 114 0.74 5.40 -1.51
N ILE A 115 1.37 4.23 -1.35
CA ILE A 115 2.56 4.06 -0.54
C ILE A 115 3.75 4.82 -1.14
N TYR A 116 3.97 4.72 -2.45
CA TYR A 116 5.11 5.38 -3.10
C TYR A 116 4.96 6.90 -3.04
N SER A 117 3.73 7.40 -3.20
CA SER A 117 3.44 8.83 -3.02
C SER A 117 3.72 9.30 -1.60
N LEU A 118 3.24 8.58 -0.59
CA LEU A 118 3.49 8.89 0.83
C LEU A 118 4.99 8.90 1.16
N THR A 119 5.73 7.94 0.61
CA THR A 119 7.15 7.70 0.90
C THR A 119 8.10 8.41 -0.05
N SER A 120 7.59 9.22 -0.98
CA SER A 120 8.37 9.92 -2.02
C SER A 120 9.24 9.00 -2.89
N ILE A 121 8.84 7.73 -3.06
CA ILE A 121 9.50 6.77 -3.94
C ILE A 121 9.17 7.14 -5.39
N LYS A 122 10.22 7.29 -6.21
CA LYS A 122 10.12 7.81 -7.59
C LYS A 122 9.68 6.80 -8.63
N SER A 123 9.64 5.51 -8.27
CA SER A 123 9.26 4.42 -9.16
C SER A 123 7.87 4.67 -9.76
N LYS A 124 7.79 4.70 -11.08
CA LYS A 124 6.51 4.90 -11.78
C LYS A 124 5.81 3.56 -11.95
N ILE A 125 4.56 3.50 -11.51
CA ILE A 125 3.76 2.27 -11.57
C ILE A 125 2.87 2.34 -12.80
N VAL A 126 2.86 1.29 -13.62
CA VAL A 126 2.07 1.22 -14.86
C VAL A 126 1.47 -0.17 -15.05
N ASP A 127 0.35 -0.24 -15.78
CA ASP A 127 -0.12 -1.52 -16.33
C ASP A 127 0.57 -1.86 -17.65
N LYS A 128 0.23 -3.02 -18.20
CA LYS A 128 0.72 -3.47 -19.51
C LYS A 128 0.52 -2.43 -20.61
N ARG A 129 -0.64 -1.75 -20.66
CA ARG A 129 -0.92 -0.77 -21.71
C ARG A 129 -0.02 0.44 -21.56
N GLY A 130 0.05 1.02 -20.36
CA GLY A 130 0.91 2.16 -20.06
C GLY A 130 2.39 1.84 -20.27
N PHE A 131 2.82 0.62 -19.97
CA PHE A 131 4.17 0.16 -20.28
C PHE A 131 4.45 0.13 -21.78
N LEU A 132 3.54 -0.43 -22.59
CA LEU A 132 3.71 -0.47 -24.05
C LEU A 132 3.72 0.94 -24.68
N GLU A 133 2.95 1.88 -24.14
CA GLU A 133 2.98 3.29 -24.56
C GLU A 133 4.34 3.94 -24.26
N LEU A 134 4.88 3.74 -23.06
CA LEU A 134 6.23 4.20 -22.69
C LEU A 134 7.30 3.56 -23.58
N ALA A 135 7.26 2.23 -23.75
CA ALA A 135 8.24 1.51 -24.55
C ALA A 135 8.25 1.95 -26.02
N ARG A 136 7.10 2.37 -26.57
CA ARG A 136 7.02 2.95 -27.92
C ARG A 136 7.72 4.31 -28.01
N SER A 137 7.59 5.16 -26.99
CA SER A 137 8.26 6.46 -26.96
C SER A 137 9.79 6.37 -26.92
N TRP A 138 10.35 5.26 -26.44
CA TRP A 138 11.80 5.04 -26.38
C TRP A 138 12.44 4.59 -27.71
N LYS A 139 11.64 4.20 -28.70
CA LYS A 139 12.13 3.80 -30.02
C LYS A 139 12.30 4.98 -30.99
N THR A 140 12.13 6.20 -30.48
CA THR A 140 12.33 7.48 -31.15
C THR A 140 13.55 8.16 -30.54
#